data_AF-A0AAD5HC67-F1
#
_entry.id   AF-A0AAD5HC67-F1
#
_cell.length_a   1.000
_cell.length_b   1.000
_cell.length_c   1.000
_cell.angle_alpha   90.00
_cell.angle_beta   90.00
_cell.angle_gamma   90.00
#
_symmetry.space_group_name_H-M   'P 1'
#
loop_
_entity.id
_entity.type
_entity.pdbx_description
1 polymer ?
#
loop_
_entity_poly.entity_id
_entity_poly.type
_entity_poly.pdbx_seq_one_letter_code
_entity_poly.pdbx_strand_id
1 'polypeptide(L)'
;HAFVIPWAIAPIALQYVSQMYFGRNWSRLETFGVYTANLAAFGLTTVRYLRILGEKYGHLDAANRERDRVAQNRVTPLTLGLLATISLRTMMAAIIAYKPGRLPQVSWKLPIDAALYMVAVDFFFYLYHRALHQIPWLWKIHRTHHTTKHPTSLMAPLADHIQETFDIIVIPLLAYTLRPIPFAHWYIACVYVNFIELAGHSGVRADMGHPVIGPLLRPFGLDLVVEDHDLHHRLGKRAGNFGKQSRIFDTLFGTTSPRYET
;
A
#
# COMPACT_ATOMS: atom_id res chain seq x y z
N HIS A 1 -2.01 -10.04 -10.38
CA HIS A 1 -3.16 -10.75 -9.77
C HIS A 1 -2.81 -12.12 -9.19
N ALA A 2 -2.23 -13.05 -9.96
CA ALA A 2 -1.94 -14.43 -9.51
C ALA A 2 -1.20 -14.53 -8.16
N PHE A 3 -0.27 -13.61 -7.89
CA PHE A 3 0.44 -13.54 -6.61
C PHE A 3 -0.44 -13.06 -5.44
N VAL A 4 -1.32 -12.07 -5.65
CA VAL A 4 -2.05 -11.35 -4.59
C VAL A 4 -3.37 -12.02 -4.22
N ILE A 5 -4.10 -12.54 -5.22
CA ILE A 5 -5.46 -13.09 -5.04
C ILE A 5 -5.53 -14.23 -4.00
N PRO A 6 -4.61 -15.22 -4.00
CA PRO A 6 -4.67 -16.31 -3.01
C PRO A 6 -4.65 -15.79 -1.57
N TRP A 7 -3.81 -14.79 -1.29
CA TRP A 7 -3.74 -14.16 0.02
C TRP A 7 -4.96 -13.31 0.34
N ALA A 8 -5.50 -12.61 -0.66
CA ALA A 8 -6.67 -11.77 -0.47
C ALA A 8 -7.94 -12.57 -0.14
N ILE A 9 -8.07 -13.79 -0.69
CA ILE A 9 -9.26 -14.64 -0.53
C ILE A 9 -9.12 -15.65 0.62
N ALA A 10 -7.91 -16.10 0.97
CA ALA A 10 -7.69 -17.14 1.99
C ALA A 10 -8.45 -16.92 3.32
N PRO A 11 -8.35 -15.77 4.02
CA PRO A 11 -9.05 -15.59 5.29
C PRO A 11 -10.58 -15.48 5.12
N ILE A 12 -11.04 -15.01 3.96
CA ILE A 12 -12.45 -14.92 3.60
C ILE A 12 -13.03 -16.32 3.38
N ALA A 13 -12.32 -17.17 2.65
CA ALA A 13 -12.71 -18.56 2.42
C ALA A 13 -12.71 -19.35 3.75
N LEU A 14 -11.69 -19.15 4.60
CA LEU A 14 -11.62 -19.78 5.92
C LEU A 14 -12.81 -19.35 6.80
N GLN A 15 -13.13 -18.06 6.81
CA GLN A 15 -14.30 -17.54 7.53
C GLN A 15 -15.61 -18.12 7.00
N TYR A 16 -15.77 -18.16 5.67
CA TYR A 16 -16.95 -18.74 5.03
C TYR A 16 -17.13 -20.20 5.45
N VAL A 17 -16.06 -21.01 5.37
CA VAL A 17 -16.10 -22.42 5.72
C VAL A 17 -16.45 -22.60 7.21
N SER A 18 -15.83 -21.82 8.10
CA SER A 18 -16.13 -21.82 9.54
C SER A 18 -17.61 -21.55 9.83
N GLN A 19 -18.22 -20.58 9.16
CA GLN A 19 -19.60 -20.19 9.41
C GLN A 19 -20.60 -21.15 8.76
N MET A 20 -20.37 -21.51 7.50
CA MET A 20 -21.32 -22.30 6.70
C MET A 20 -21.36 -23.77 7.13
N TYR A 21 -20.19 -24.38 7.38
CA TYR A 21 -20.11 -25.83 7.64
C TYR A 21 -20.02 -26.17 9.13
N PHE A 22 -19.54 -25.24 9.96
CA PHE A 22 -19.37 -25.48 11.40
C PHE A 22 -20.27 -24.59 12.28
N GLY A 23 -21.10 -23.72 11.68
CA GLY A 23 -21.98 -22.80 12.42
C GLY A 23 -21.24 -21.79 13.31
N ARG A 24 -19.91 -21.69 13.19
CA ARG A 24 -19.08 -20.86 14.08
C ARG A 24 -18.92 -19.46 13.50
N ASN A 25 -19.67 -18.53 14.06
CA ASN A 25 -19.53 -17.10 13.78
C ASN A 25 -18.32 -16.52 14.49
N TRP A 26 -17.43 -15.86 13.74
CA TRP A 26 -16.27 -15.19 14.32
C TRP A 26 -16.69 -13.89 15.00
N SER A 27 -16.19 -13.68 16.21
CA SER A 27 -16.19 -12.39 16.89
C SER A 27 -15.31 -11.37 16.13
N ARG A 28 -15.45 -10.09 16.46
CA ARG A 28 -14.56 -9.04 15.91
C ARG A 28 -13.10 -9.30 16.24
N LEU A 29 -12.82 -9.86 17.43
CA LEU A 29 -11.45 -10.17 17.87
C LEU A 29 -10.85 -11.31 17.06
N GLU A 30 -11.59 -12.40 16.82
CA GLU A 30 -11.15 -13.51 15.97
C GLU A 30 -10.92 -13.06 14.53
N THR A 31 -11.87 -12.29 13.97
CA THR A 31 -11.72 -11.70 12.63
C THR A 31 -10.50 -10.79 12.56
N PHE A 32 -10.29 -9.92 13.54
CA PHE A 32 -9.09 -9.10 13.61
C PHE A 32 -7.82 -9.96 13.62
N GLY A 33 -7.72 -10.95 14.51
CA GLY A 33 -6.55 -11.80 14.64
C GLY A 33 -6.21 -12.56 13.35
N VAL A 34 -7.18 -13.25 12.77
CA VAL A 34 -6.97 -14.07 11.56
C VAL A 34 -6.61 -13.21 10.35
N TYR A 35 -7.32 -12.11 10.11
CA TYR A 35 -7.07 -11.25 8.95
C TYR A 35 -5.75 -10.48 9.07
N THR A 36 -5.36 -10.11 10.31
CA THR A 36 -4.04 -9.51 10.62
C THR A 36 -2.91 -10.50 10.39
N ALA A 37 -3.04 -11.72 10.90
CA ALA A 37 -2.03 -12.77 10.69
C ALA A 37 -1.84 -13.08 9.19
N ASN A 38 -2.94 -13.16 8.43
CA ASN A 38 -2.87 -13.35 6.98
C ASN A 38 -2.20 -12.17 6.27
N LEU A 39 -2.53 -10.92 6.64
CA LEU A 39 -1.92 -9.73 6.04
C LEU A 39 -0.43 -9.61 6.39
N ALA A 40 -0.02 -10.03 7.60
CA ALA A 40 1.38 -10.10 7.99
C ALA A 40 2.15 -11.13 7.17
N ALA A 41 1.62 -12.34 7.04
CA ALA A 41 2.22 -13.41 6.23
C ALA A 41 2.31 -12.99 4.74
N PHE A 42 1.28 -12.32 4.22
CA PHE A 42 1.29 -11.72 2.90
C PHE A 42 2.40 -10.67 2.74
N GLY A 43 2.55 -9.75 3.71
CA GLY A 43 3.60 -8.73 3.69
C GLY A 43 5.00 -9.33 3.63
N LEU A 44 5.29 -10.30 4.51
CA LEU A 44 6.57 -11.02 4.51
C LEU A 44 6.83 -11.75 3.18
N THR A 45 5.81 -12.40 2.63
CA THR A 45 5.90 -13.09 1.34
C THR A 45 6.12 -12.11 0.19
N THR A 46 5.49 -10.94 0.24
CA THR A 46 5.66 -9.87 -0.74
C THR A 46 7.08 -9.31 -0.72
N VAL A 47 7.65 -9.04 0.46
CA VAL A 47 9.04 -8.61 0.61
C VAL A 47 10.00 -9.66 0.01
N ARG A 48 9.79 -10.95 0.32
CA ARG A 48 10.60 -12.04 -0.25
C ARG A 48 10.46 -12.11 -1.77
N TYR A 49 9.24 -12.00 -2.28
CA TYR A 49 8.96 -12.03 -3.71
C TYR A 49 9.67 -10.89 -4.46
N LEU A 50 9.53 -9.65 -3.98
CA LEU A 50 10.17 -8.48 -4.57
C LEU A 50 11.70 -8.55 -4.49
N ARG A 51 12.24 -9.08 -3.40
CA ARG A 51 13.69 -9.33 -3.27
C ARG A 51 14.19 -10.30 -4.34
N ILE A 52 13.50 -11.42 -4.56
CA ILE A 52 13.86 -12.40 -5.61
C ILE A 52 13.80 -11.75 -7.00
N LEU A 53 12.80 -10.89 -7.25
CA LEU A 53 12.74 -10.14 -8.50
C LEU A 53 13.93 -9.18 -8.65
N GLY A 54 14.30 -8.45 -7.60
CA GLY A 54 15.46 -7.56 -7.60
C GLY A 54 16.79 -8.29 -7.79
N GLU A 55 16.94 -9.49 -7.21
CA GLU A 55 18.11 -10.35 -7.44
C GLU A 55 18.17 -10.87 -8.89
N LYS A 56 17.02 -11.16 -9.50
CA LYS A 56 16.92 -11.70 -10.87
C LYS A 56 17.05 -10.64 -11.96
N TYR A 57 16.40 -9.49 -11.79
CA TYR A 57 16.26 -8.45 -12.83
C TYR A 57 17.04 -7.17 -12.52
N GLY A 58 17.63 -7.08 -11.32
CA GLY A 58 18.36 -5.90 -10.87
C GLY A 58 17.48 -4.85 -10.19
N HIS A 59 18.14 -3.79 -9.76
CA HIS A 59 17.51 -2.64 -9.11
C HIS A 59 17.71 -1.39 -9.97
N LEU A 60 16.77 -0.46 -9.88
CA LEU A 60 16.85 0.82 -10.58
C LEU A 60 18.08 1.60 -10.08
N ASP A 61 18.89 2.17 -10.99
CA ASP A 61 20.10 2.94 -10.66
C ASP A 61 21.22 2.16 -9.93
N ALA A 62 21.21 0.83 -10.06
CA ALA A 62 22.21 -0.03 -9.40
C ALA A 62 23.66 0.22 -9.85
N ALA A 63 23.88 0.80 -11.04
CA ALA A 63 25.20 1.15 -11.55
C ALA A 63 25.85 2.31 -10.77
N ASN A 64 25.03 3.20 -10.19
CA ASN A 64 25.52 4.38 -9.48
C ASN A 64 25.49 4.20 -7.96
N ARG A 65 24.49 3.49 -7.42
CA ARG A 65 24.35 3.32 -5.96
C ARG A 65 23.56 2.08 -5.53
N GLU A 66 24.08 1.40 -4.50
CA GLU A 66 23.40 0.29 -3.82
C GLU A 66 22.09 0.72 -3.14
N ARG A 67 21.21 -0.25 -2.83
CA ARG A 67 20.04 0.00 -1.99
C ARG A 67 20.44 0.41 -0.58
N ASP A 68 19.67 1.32 0.01
CA ASP A 68 19.88 1.80 1.35
C ASP A 68 19.71 0.68 2.37
N ARG A 69 20.48 0.75 3.46
CA ARG A 69 20.43 -0.20 4.58
C ARG A 69 19.73 0.44 5.77
N VAL A 70 19.01 -0.37 6.54
CA VAL A 70 18.35 0.10 7.76
C VAL A 70 19.42 0.34 8.81
N ALA A 71 19.53 1.58 9.31
CA ALA A 71 20.41 1.89 10.43
C ALA A 71 19.96 1.15 11.69
N GLN A 72 20.90 0.71 12.54
CA GLN A 72 20.60 -0.14 13.70
C GLN A 72 19.56 0.49 14.66
N ASN A 73 19.65 1.80 14.87
CA ASN A 73 18.71 2.56 15.71
C ASN A 73 17.30 2.74 15.08
N ARG A 74 17.10 2.33 13.82
CA ARG A 74 15.82 2.41 13.10
C ARG A 74 15.11 1.06 12.99
N VAL A 75 15.74 -0.05 13.40
CA VAL A 75 15.15 -1.39 13.31
C VAL A 75 13.84 -1.49 14.11
N THR A 76 13.86 -1.12 15.39
CA THR A 76 12.66 -1.21 16.25
C THR A 76 11.51 -0.32 15.76
N PRO A 77 11.71 1.00 15.48
CA PRO A 77 10.64 1.82 14.92
C PRO A 77 10.08 1.26 13.61
N LEU A 78 10.93 0.77 12.71
CA LEU A 78 10.49 0.17 11.45
C LEU A 78 9.65 -1.08 11.68
N THR A 79 10.07 -1.98 12.58
CA THR A 79 9.29 -3.18 12.93
C THR A 79 7.93 -2.80 13.52
N LEU A 80 7.89 -1.82 14.43
CA LEU A 80 6.64 -1.33 15.01
C LEU A 80 5.73 -0.69 13.95
N GLY A 81 6.28 0.11 13.03
CA GLY A 81 5.55 0.72 11.92
C GLY A 81 4.96 -0.33 10.97
N LEU A 82 5.69 -1.40 10.64
CA LEU A 82 5.17 -2.52 9.86
C LEU A 82 4.00 -3.22 10.60
N LEU A 83 4.19 -3.56 11.87
CA LEU A 83 3.15 -4.21 12.69
C LEU A 83 1.92 -3.32 12.85
N ALA A 84 2.11 -2.01 13.06
CA ALA A 84 1.03 -1.03 13.16
C ALA A 84 0.29 -0.91 11.84
N THR A 85 0.99 -0.84 10.70
CA THR A 85 0.36 -0.79 9.37
C THR A 85 -0.55 -1.99 9.13
N ILE A 86 -0.06 -3.19 9.45
CA ILE A 86 -0.81 -4.42 9.25
C ILE A 86 -1.99 -4.49 10.23
N SER A 87 -1.77 -4.24 11.52
CA SER A 87 -2.75 -4.44 12.58
C SER A 87 -3.82 -3.35 12.62
N LEU A 88 -3.44 -2.08 12.49
CA LEU A 88 -4.41 -0.99 12.61
C LEU A 88 -5.36 -0.96 11.40
N ARG A 89 -4.88 -1.26 10.19
CA ARG A 89 -5.73 -1.34 8.99
C ARG A 89 -6.79 -2.44 9.09
N THR A 90 -6.40 -3.64 9.52
CA THR A 90 -7.33 -4.75 9.71
C THR A 90 -8.27 -4.51 10.89
N MET A 91 -7.77 -3.90 11.98
CA MET A 91 -8.59 -3.50 13.13
C MET A 91 -9.68 -2.50 12.73
N MET A 92 -9.34 -1.45 11.99
CA MET A 92 -10.33 -0.48 11.48
C MET A 92 -11.41 -1.18 10.65
N ALA A 93 -11.03 -2.06 9.71
CA ALA A 93 -11.99 -2.81 8.91
C ALA A 93 -12.89 -3.72 9.76
N ALA A 94 -12.32 -4.42 10.76
CA ALA A 94 -13.05 -5.31 11.66
C ALA A 94 -14.01 -4.56 12.61
N ILE A 95 -13.65 -3.36 13.06
CA ILE A 95 -14.51 -2.55 13.92
C ILE A 95 -15.66 -1.92 13.12
N ILE A 96 -15.33 -1.31 11.98
CA ILE A 96 -16.26 -0.46 11.22
C ILE A 96 -17.16 -1.29 10.31
N ALA A 97 -16.60 -2.22 9.53
CA ALA A 97 -17.30 -2.85 8.42
C ALA A 97 -17.74 -4.30 8.70
N TYR A 98 -17.06 -5.01 9.60
CA TYR A 98 -17.40 -6.39 9.90
C TYR A 98 -18.66 -6.51 10.78
N LYS A 99 -19.56 -7.41 10.37
CA LYS A 99 -20.83 -7.70 11.04
C LYS A 99 -20.87 -9.18 11.41
N PRO A 100 -20.65 -9.55 12.69
CA PRO A 100 -20.74 -10.94 13.14
C PRO A 100 -22.10 -11.57 12.77
N GLY A 101 -22.10 -12.86 12.47
CA GLY A 101 -23.32 -13.59 12.08
C GLY A 101 -23.69 -13.46 10.60
N ARG A 102 -23.01 -12.60 9.82
CA ARG A 102 -23.17 -12.54 8.36
C ARG A 102 -22.05 -13.33 7.69
N LEU A 103 -22.43 -14.14 6.70
CA LEU A 103 -21.47 -14.78 5.81
C LEU A 103 -20.62 -13.72 5.10
N PRO A 104 -19.30 -13.93 4.91
CA PRO A 104 -18.50 -13.03 4.10
C PRO A 104 -19.00 -13.05 2.66
N GLN A 105 -19.28 -11.87 2.11
CA GLN A 105 -19.79 -11.71 0.75
C GLN A 105 -18.76 -11.01 -0.11
N VAL A 106 -18.34 -11.68 -1.18
CA VAL A 106 -17.62 -11.07 -2.30
C VAL A 106 -18.60 -11.03 -3.47
N SER A 107 -18.97 -9.83 -3.89
CA SER A 107 -19.93 -9.65 -4.99
C SER A 107 -19.22 -9.23 -6.27
N TRP A 108 -19.94 -9.25 -7.39
CA TRP A 108 -19.47 -8.76 -8.69
C TRP A 108 -19.00 -7.29 -8.64
N LYS A 109 -19.42 -6.52 -7.64
CA LYS A 109 -18.98 -5.13 -7.42
C LYS A 109 -17.54 -5.01 -6.91
N LEU A 110 -16.90 -6.11 -6.49
CA LEU A 110 -15.54 -6.08 -5.92
C LEU A 110 -14.53 -5.27 -6.76
N PRO A 111 -14.40 -5.45 -8.08
CA PRO A 111 -13.42 -4.68 -8.85
C PRO A 111 -13.71 -3.18 -8.85
N ILE A 112 -14.99 -2.80 -8.89
CA ILE A 112 -15.44 -1.40 -8.84
C ILE A 112 -15.18 -0.81 -7.45
N ASP A 113 -15.54 -1.53 -6.40
CA ASP A 113 -15.32 -1.12 -5.01
C ASP A 113 -13.82 -0.94 -4.71
N ALA A 114 -12.98 -1.88 -5.14
CA ALA A 114 -11.54 -1.79 -4.97
C ALA A 114 -10.94 -0.63 -5.77
N ALA A 115 -11.33 -0.47 -7.05
CA ALA A 115 -10.83 0.62 -7.89
C ALA A 115 -11.20 2.00 -7.33
N LEU A 116 -12.48 2.21 -6.97
CA LEU A 116 -12.94 3.49 -6.43
C LEU A 116 -12.33 3.78 -5.06
N TYR A 117 -12.18 2.77 -4.20
CA TYR A 117 -11.50 2.94 -2.92
C TYR A 117 -10.02 3.30 -3.10
N MET A 118 -9.30 2.66 -4.03
CA MET A 118 -7.90 2.98 -4.33
C MET A 118 -7.73 4.39 -4.89
N VAL A 119 -8.62 4.82 -5.80
CA VAL A 119 -8.62 6.21 -6.29
C VAL A 119 -8.93 7.20 -5.16
N ALA A 120 -9.83 6.85 -4.23
CA ALA A 120 -10.11 7.68 -3.05
C ALA A 120 -8.91 7.77 -2.09
N VAL A 121 -8.22 6.65 -1.82
CA VAL A 121 -6.96 6.63 -1.06
C VAL A 121 -5.93 7.53 -1.76
N ASP A 122 -5.77 7.38 -3.06
CA ASP A 122 -4.81 8.14 -3.85
C ASP A 122 -5.11 9.64 -3.87
N PHE A 123 -6.38 10.03 -3.90
CA PHE A 123 -6.80 11.43 -3.84
C PHE A 123 -6.36 12.10 -2.53
N PHE A 124 -6.73 11.52 -1.40
CA PHE A 124 -6.37 12.07 -0.09
C PHE A 124 -4.85 12.00 0.13
N PHE A 125 -4.22 10.90 -0.29
CA PHE A 125 -2.77 10.74 -0.18
C PHE A 125 -2.05 11.79 -1.03
N TYR A 126 -2.44 12.00 -2.28
CA TYR A 126 -1.85 12.99 -3.18
C TYR A 126 -1.86 14.40 -2.57
N LEU A 127 -3.01 14.83 -2.06
CA LEU A 127 -3.16 16.17 -1.45
C LEU A 127 -2.22 16.33 -0.25
N TYR A 128 -2.23 15.35 0.64
CA TYR A 128 -1.37 15.30 1.83
C TYR A 128 0.12 15.26 1.46
N HIS A 129 0.50 14.36 0.57
CA HIS A 129 1.88 14.12 0.19
C HIS A 129 2.48 15.31 -0.55
N ARG A 130 1.74 15.90 -1.50
CA ARG A 130 2.15 17.15 -2.15
C ARG A 130 2.33 18.27 -1.14
N ALA A 131 1.42 18.41 -0.18
CA ALA A 131 1.54 19.42 0.87
C ALA A 131 2.82 19.22 1.72
N LEU A 132 3.14 17.97 2.07
CA LEU A 132 4.38 17.63 2.76
C LEU A 132 5.64 18.04 1.98
N HIS A 133 5.64 17.94 0.65
CA HIS A 133 6.77 18.37 -0.17
C HIS A 133 6.86 19.89 -0.35
N GLN A 134 5.71 20.54 -0.60
CA GLN A 134 5.68 21.93 -1.04
C GLN A 134 5.68 22.93 0.12
N ILE A 135 5.12 22.57 1.28
CA ILE A 135 5.04 23.47 2.43
C ILE A 135 6.26 23.26 3.34
N PRO A 136 7.16 24.26 3.51
CA PRO A 136 8.46 24.07 4.15
C PRO A 136 8.42 23.51 5.58
N TRP A 137 7.39 23.84 6.36
CA TRP A 137 7.27 23.34 7.73
C TRP A 137 6.71 21.91 7.78
N LEU A 138 5.82 21.54 6.86
CA LEU A 138 5.31 20.17 6.73
C LEU A 138 6.39 19.20 6.25
N TRP A 139 7.33 19.65 5.42
CA TRP A 139 8.49 18.84 4.99
C TRP A 139 9.27 18.26 6.17
N LYS A 140 9.27 18.89 7.34
CA LYS A 140 9.95 18.35 8.54
C LYS A 140 9.41 16.99 8.97
N ILE A 141 8.12 16.73 8.73
CA ILE A 141 7.44 15.47 9.02
C ILE A 141 7.89 14.40 8.01
N HIS A 142 8.05 14.79 6.74
CA HIS A 142 8.28 13.85 5.64
C HIS A 142 9.75 13.60 5.28
N ARG A 143 10.65 14.54 5.62
CA ARG A 143 12.08 14.42 5.30
C ARG A 143 12.73 13.16 5.86
N THR A 144 12.21 12.62 6.98
CA THR A 144 12.69 11.37 7.58
C THR A 144 12.45 10.19 6.64
N HIS A 145 11.28 10.13 6.00
CA HIS A 145 10.97 9.15 4.97
C HIS A 145 11.92 9.27 3.78
N HIS A 146 12.20 10.49 3.34
CA HIS A 146 13.14 10.77 2.24
C HIS A 146 14.62 10.70 2.61
N THR A 147 14.98 10.26 3.82
CA THR A 147 16.37 9.91 4.12
C THR A 147 16.81 8.69 3.33
N THR A 148 15.86 7.82 2.96
CA THR A 148 16.08 6.73 2.01
C THR A 148 15.92 7.27 0.59
N LYS A 149 17.00 7.26 -0.18
CA LYS A 149 17.05 7.65 -1.59
C LYS A 149 16.87 6.47 -2.53
N HIS A 150 17.19 5.29 -2.03
CA HIS A 150 17.21 4.04 -2.74
C HIS A 150 16.60 2.96 -1.84
N PRO A 151 15.29 3.07 -1.54
CA PRO A 151 14.65 2.28 -0.49
C PRO A 151 14.60 0.78 -0.81
N THR A 152 14.29 0.00 0.22
CA THR A 152 13.84 -1.39 0.08
C THR A 152 12.43 -1.53 0.64
N SER A 153 11.70 -2.58 0.26
CA SER A 153 10.30 -2.80 0.69
C SER A 153 10.10 -2.69 2.21
N LEU A 154 11.10 -3.08 3.01
CA LEU A 154 11.04 -3.00 4.48
C LEU A 154 11.02 -1.57 5.01
N MET A 155 11.56 -0.62 4.25
CA MET A 155 11.63 0.80 4.62
C MET A 155 10.34 1.57 4.30
N ALA A 156 9.32 0.93 3.72
CA ALA A 156 8.06 1.58 3.38
C ALA A 156 7.42 2.38 4.54
N PRO A 157 7.36 1.89 5.79
CA PRO A 157 6.80 2.67 6.90
C PRO A 157 7.84 3.55 7.62
N LEU A 158 9.10 3.63 7.14
CA LEU A 158 10.13 4.42 7.81
C LEU A 158 9.78 5.91 7.70
N ALA A 159 9.22 6.49 8.76
CA ALA A 159 8.77 7.88 8.75
C ALA A 159 8.85 8.51 10.15
N ASP A 160 8.30 9.72 10.27
CA ASP A 160 7.96 10.34 11.55
C ASP A 160 6.57 9.88 12.01
N HIS A 161 6.32 9.82 13.32
CA HIS A 161 5.06 9.35 13.92
C HIS A 161 3.81 10.08 13.40
N ILE A 162 3.89 11.37 13.07
CA ILE A 162 2.76 12.10 12.49
C ILE A 162 2.46 11.55 11.10
N GLN A 163 3.49 11.33 10.28
CA GLN A 163 3.30 10.73 8.96
C GLN A 163 2.76 9.31 9.05
N GLU A 164 3.30 8.47 9.95
CA GLU A 164 2.80 7.11 10.14
C GLU A 164 1.32 7.10 10.51
N THR A 165 0.88 8.02 11.37
CA THR A 165 -0.55 8.16 11.75
C THR A 165 -1.42 8.49 10.53
N PHE A 166 -0.96 9.40 9.66
CA PHE A 166 -1.70 9.74 8.46
C PHE A 166 -1.76 8.58 7.47
N ASP A 167 -0.61 7.95 7.19
CA ASP A 167 -0.47 6.86 6.21
C ASP A 167 -1.23 5.59 6.62
N ILE A 168 -1.27 5.29 7.93
CA ILE A 168 -1.87 4.07 8.47
C ILE A 168 -3.36 4.24 8.78
N ILE A 169 -3.75 5.39 9.35
CA ILE A 169 -5.10 5.61 9.90
C ILE A 169 -5.87 6.64 9.09
N VAL A 170 -5.38 7.88 9.03
CA VAL A 170 -6.19 9.03 8.56
C VAL A 170 -6.58 8.87 7.09
N ILE A 171 -5.61 8.61 6.21
CA ILE A 171 -5.85 8.52 4.77
C ILE A 171 -6.79 7.35 4.43
N PRO A 172 -6.57 6.10 4.91
CA PRO A 172 -7.51 5.01 4.69
C PRO A 172 -8.93 5.29 5.22
N LEU A 173 -9.06 5.95 6.38
CA LEU A 173 -10.38 6.31 6.92
C LEU A 173 -11.08 7.38 6.09
N LEU A 174 -10.39 8.44 5.67
CA LEU A 174 -10.96 9.45 4.78
C LEU A 174 -11.44 8.81 3.48
N ALA A 175 -10.63 7.94 2.88
CA ALA A 175 -11.03 7.18 1.69
C ALA A 175 -12.26 6.32 1.94
N TYR A 176 -12.35 5.65 3.10
CA TYR A 176 -13.52 4.87 3.48
C TYR A 176 -14.76 5.74 3.71
N THR A 177 -14.64 6.94 4.28
CA THR A 177 -15.79 7.85 4.43
C THR A 177 -16.34 8.31 3.08
N LEU A 178 -15.46 8.49 2.09
CA LEU A 178 -15.86 8.82 0.72
C LEU A 178 -16.44 7.61 -0.02
N ARG A 179 -15.88 6.42 0.20
CA ARG A 179 -16.32 5.16 -0.41
C ARG A 179 -16.49 4.04 0.63
N PRO A 180 -17.61 4.03 1.36
CA PRO A 180 -17.91 2.93 2.27
C PRO A 180 -18.18 1.64 1.47
N ILE A 181 -17.46 0.57 1.82
CA ILE A 181 -17.54 -0.73 1.13
C ILE A 181 -17.65 -1.90 2.11
N PRO A 182 -18.17 -3.07 1.68
CA PRO A 182 -18.27 -4.25 2.54
C PRO A 182 -16.92 -4.71 3.09
N PHE A 183 -16.91 -5.32 4.27
CA PHE A 183 -15.69 -5.78 4.95
C PHE A 183 -14.76 -6.61 4.05
N ALA A 184 -15.28 -7.62 3.35
CA ALA A 184 -14.49 -8.47 2.48
C ALA A 184 -13.86 -7.68 1.31
N HIS A 185 -14.62 -6.77 0.70
CA HIS A 185 -14.11 -5.91 -0.36
C HIS A 185 -13.03 -4.96 0.15
N TRP A 186 -13.24 -4.37 1.33
CA TRP A 186 -12.27 -3.47 1.95
C TRP A 186 -10.97 -4.19 2.30
N TYR A 187 -11.06 -5.39 2.86
CA TYR A 187 -9.89 -6.19 3.15
C TYR A 187 -9.10 -6.52 1.88
N ILE A 188 -9.77 -6.98 0.82
CA ILE A 188 -9.13 -7.27 -0.47
C ILE A 188 -8.44 -6.01 -1.03
N ALA A 189 -9.12 -4.86 -0.98
CA ALA A 189 -8.54 -3.59 -1.41
C ALA A 189 -7.30 -3.23 -0.58
N CYS A 190 -7.35 -3.41 0.74
CA CYS A 190 -6.19 -3.21 1.63
C CYS A 190 -5.02 -4.14 1.28
N VAL A 191 -5.26 -5.41 0.92
CA VAL A 191 -4.20 -6.34 0.50
C VAL A 191 -3.48 -5.80 -0.76
N TYR A 192 -4.23 -5.31 -1.74
CA TYR A 192 -3.64 -4.69 -2.93
C TYR A 192 -2.93 -3.37 -2.63
N VAL A 193 -3.50 -2.48 -1.81
CA VAL A 193 -2.83 -1.25 -1.39
C VAL A 193 -1.49 -1.58 -0.74
N ASN A 194 -1.44 -2.53 0.19
CA ASN A 194 -0.19 -2.97 0.83
C ASN A 194 0.82 -3.56 -0.17
N PHE A 195 0.35 -4.30 -1.18
CA PHE A 195 1.23 -4.79 -2.25
C PHE A 195 1.88 -3.65 -3.01
N ILE A 196 1.10 -2.62 -3.38
CA ILE A 196 1.58 -1.46 -4.13
C ILE A 196 2.56 -0.64 -3.30
N GLU A 197 2.27 -0.40 -2.02
CA GLU A 197 3.18 0.29 -1.11
C GLU A 197 4.54 -0.44 -1.01
N LEU A 198 4.53 -1.76 -0.77
CA LEU A 198 5.77 -2.54 -0.67
C LEU A 198 6.51 -2.59 -2.00
N ALA A 199 5.79 -2.77 -3.11
CA ALA A 199 6.37 -2.76 -4.44
C ALA A 199 7.07 -1.43 -4.72
N GLY A 200 6.40 -0.29 -4.55
CA GLY A 200 6.95 1.04 -4.85
C GLY A 200 8.24 1.38 -4.09
N HIS A 201 8.48 0.76 -2.93
CA HIS A 201 9.72 0.94 -2.16
C HIS A 201 10.77 -0.15 -2.43
N SER A 202 10.48 -1.12 -3.30
CA SER A 202 11.36 -2.27 -3.52
C SER A 202 12.65 -1.93 -4.27
N GLY A 203 12.62 -0.87 -5.08
CA GLY A 203 13.71 -0.50 -5.99
C GLY A 203 13.94 -1.49 -7.13
N VAL A 204 13.06 -2.49 -7.31
CA VAL A 204 13.14 -3.45 -8.42
C VAL A 204 13.03 -2.70 -9.74
N ARG A 205 13.93 -3.01 -10.68
CA ARG A 205 13.87 -2.49 -12.05
C ARG A 205 12.84 -3.28 -12.85
N ALA A 206 11.66 -2.70 -13.03
CA ALA A 206 10.56 -3.33 -13.75
C ALA A 206 9.49 -2.31 -14.13
N ASP A 207 8.91 -2.45 -15.33
CA ASP A 207 7.66 -1.79 -15.68
C ASP A 207 6.47 -2.58 -15.11
N MET A 208 6.36 -2.57 -13.77
CA MET A 208 5.30 -3.26 -13.03
C MET A 208 4.23 -2.26 -12.60
N GLY A 209 3.18 -2.14 -13.41
CA GLY A 209 2.03 -1.27 -13.16
C GLY A 209 1.07 -1.79 -12.08
N HIS A 210 0.21 -0.89 -11.61
CA HIS A 210 -0.82 -1.20 -10.63
C HIS A 210 -1.81 -2.28 -11.15
N PRO A 211 -1.99 -3.44 -10.48
CA PRO A 211 -2.75 -4.56 -11.05
C PRO A 211 -4.26 -4.28 -11.17
N VAL A 212 -4.86 -3.53 -10.23
CA VAL A 212 -6.31 -3.26 -10.26
C VAL A 212 -6.68 -2.12 -11.23
N ILE A 213 -6.14 -0.91 -11.02
CA ILE A 213 -6.51 0.27 -11.82
C ILE A 213 -5.57 0.53 -13.01
N GLY A 214 -4.33 0.02 -12.97
CA GLY A 214 -3.32 0.26 -14.00
C GLY A 214 -3.75 -0.15 -15.41
N PRO A 215 -4.35 -1.34 -15.66
CA PRO A 215 -4.81 -1.72 -17.00
C PRO A 215 -5.79 -0.72 -17.63
N LEU A 216 -6.62 -0.05 -16.81
CA LEU A 216 -7.56 0.97 -17.28
C LEU A 216 -6.89 2.34 -17.47
N LEU A 217 -5.89 2.66 -16.67
CA LEU A 217 -5.24 3.97 -16.64
C LEU A 217 -4.05 4.08 -17.61
N ARG A 218 -3.39 2.95 -17.90
CA ARG A 218 -2.19 2.88 -18.73
C ARG A 218 -2.37 3.38 -20.16
N PRO A 219 -3.49 3.11 -20.88
CA PRO A 219 -3.72 3.70 -22.20
C PRO A 219 -3.74 5.23 -22.21
N PHE A 220 -3.98 5.86 -21.06
CA PHE A 220 -4.01 7.31 -20.88
C PHE A 220 -2.71 7.86 -20.26
N GLY A 221 -1.70 7.02 -20.02
CA GLY A 221 -0.46 7.41 -19.33
C GLY A 221 -0.63 7.74 -17.84
N LEU A 222 -1.75 7.31 -17.23
CA LEU A 222 -2.11 7.63 -15.84
C LEU A 222 -1.78 6.49 -14.86
N ASP A 223 -1.20 5.38 -15.34
CA ASP A 223 -0.78 4.28 -14.47
C ASP A 223 0.44 4.66 -13.64
N LEU A 224 0.50 4.15 -12.41
CA LEU A 224 1.70 4.18 -11.58
C LEU A 224 2.43 2.85 -11.73
N VAL A 225 3.75 2.91 -11.93
CA VAL A 225 4.63 1.73 -11.96
C VAL A 225 5.60 1.77 -10.78
N VAL A 226 6.18 0.61 -10.46
CA VAL A 226 7.08 0.46 -9.31
C VAL A 226 8.24 1.47 -9.28
N GLU A 227 8.75 1.86 -10.44
CA GLU A 227 9.88 2.79 -10.58
C GLU A 227 9.50 4.25 -10.29
N ASP A 228 8.22 4.64 -10.44
CA ASP A 228 7.79 6.02 -10.24
C ASP A 228 8.05 6.49 -8.80
N HIS A 229 7.84 5.61 -7.81
CA HIS A 229 8.06 5.91 -6.40
C HIS A 229 9.55 5.84 -6.00
N ASP A 230 10.35 4.96 -6.61
CA ASP A 230 11.82 4.96 -6.41
C ASP A 230 12.43 6.29 -6.89
N LEU A 231 12.03 6.76 -8.08
CA LEU A 231 12.46 8.06 -8.62
C LEU A 231 12.00 9.22 -7.73
N HIS A 232 10.79 9.14 -7.18
CA HIS A 232 10.30 10.12 -6.21
C HIS A 232 11.20 10.18 -4.97
N HIS A 233 11.59 9.05 -4.38
CA HIS A 233 12.54 9.00 -3.27
C HIS A 233 13.90 9.61 -3.61
N ARG A 234 14.43 9.26 -4.79
CA ARG A 234 15.72 9.73 -5.30
C ARG A 234 15.77 11.25 -5.41
N LEU A 235 14.74 11.86 -5.99
CA LEU A 235 14.64 13.31 -6.17
C LEU A 235 14.28 14.07 -4.88
N GLY A 236 13.70 13.39 -3.89
CA GLY A 236 13.43 13.94 -2.55
C GLY A 236 12.52 15.16 -2.59
N LYS A 237 12.93 16.27 -1.94
CA LYS A 237 12.08 17.46 -1.81
C LYS A 237 11.63 18.04 -3.16
N ARG A 238 12.40 17.84 -4.23
CA ARG A 238 12.10 18.34 -5.58
C ARG A 238 11.35 17.32 -6.45
N ALA A 239 10.99 16.17 -5.90
CA ALA A 239 10.26 15.14 -6.61
C ALA A 239 8.85 15.59 -7.03
N GLY A 240 8.37 15.05 -8.14
CA GLY A 240 6.95 14.96 -8.47
C GLY A 240 6.43 13.54 -8.21
N ASN A 241 5.37 13.12 -8.90
CA ASN A 241 4.71 11.81 -8.70
C ASN A 241 4.29 11.61 -7.23
N PHE A 242 3.41 12.48 -6.71
CA PHE A 242 2.94 12.42 -5.33
C PHE A 242 1.85 11.36 -5.09
N GLY A 243 1.22 10.85 -6.14
CA GLY A 243 0.29 9.72 -6.05
C GLY A 243 1.00 8.42 -5.67
N LYS A 244 0.27 7.53 -5.00
CA LYS A 244 0.76 6.21 -4.55
C LYS A 244 0.01 5.04 -5.17
N GLN A 245 -1.13 5.26 -5.81
CA GLN A 245 -1.86 4.22 -6.55
C GLN A 245 -1.93 4.53 -8.06
N SER A 246 -1.90 5.81 -8.45
CA SER A 246 -1.97 6.24 -9.84
C SER A 246 -1.20 7.55 -10.08
N ARG A 247 -1.11 7.97 -11.34
CA ARG A 247 -0.63 9.31 -11.75
C ARG A 247 -1.78 10.24 -12.15
N ILE A 248 -3.03 9.91 -11.79
CA ILE A 248 -4.22 10.71 -12.15
C ILE A 248 -4.05 12.14 -11.65
N PHE A 249 -3.82 12.31 -10.36
CA PHE A 249 -3.73 13.63 -9.74
C PHE A 249 -2.44 14.35 -10.08
N ASP A 250 -1.33 13.62 -10.24
CA ASP A 250 -0.10 14.21 -10.75
C ASP A 250 -0.26 14.82 -12.13
N THR A 251 -0.98 14.13 -13.02
CA THR A 251 -1.25 14.62 -14.37
C THR A 251 -2.21 15.81 -14.32
N LEU A 252 -3.30 15.70 -13.55
CA LEU A 252 -4.30 16.75 -13.42
C LEU A 252 -3.70 18.07 -12.92
N PHE A 253 -2.73 18.00 -12.01
CA PHE A 253 -2.16 19.19 -11.38
C PHE A 253 -0.71 19.49 -11.80
N GLY A 254 -0.22 18.85 -12.86
CA GLY A 254 1.10 19.13 -13.46
C GLY A 254 2.29 18.80 -12.56
N THR A 255 2.19 17.76 -11.72
CA THR A 255 3.29 17.28 -10.84
C THR A 255 3.88 15.95 -11.28
N THR A 256 3.56 15.50 -12.48
CA THR A 256 4.13 14.29 -13.10
C THR A 256 5.63 14.44 -13.36
N SER A 257 6.44 13.52 -12.83
CA SER A 257 7.88 13.43 -13.17
C SER A 257 8.11 12.47 -14.33
N PRO A 258 9.10 12.73 -15.21
CA PRO A 258 9.46 11.79 -16.28
C PRO A 258 9.98 10.48 -15.70
N ARG A 259 9.72 9.38 -16.39
CA ARG A 259 10.35 8.10 -16.11
C ARG A 259 11.75 8.08 -16.74
N TYR A 260 12.69 7.45 -16.07
CA TYR A 260 14.05 7.25 -16.55
C TYR A 260 14.30 5.74 -16.65
N GLU A 261 15.24 5.32 -17.50
CA GLU A 261 15.74 3.93 -17.55
C GLU A 261 14.69 2.85 -17.93
N THR A 262 13.56 3.25 -18.55
CA THR A 262 12.48 2.39 -19.07
C THR A 262 12.89 1.59 -20.29
#